data_AF-A0A0D2N454-F1
#
_entry.id   AF-A0A0D2N454-F1
#
_cell.length_a   1.000
_cell.length_b   1.000
_cell.length_c   1.000
_cell.angle_alpha   90.00
_cell.angle_beta   90.00
_cell.angle_gamma   90.00
#
_symmetry.space_group_name_H-M   'P 1'
#
loop_
_entity.id
_entity.type
_entity.pdbx_description
1 polymer ?
#
loop_
_entity_poly.entity_id
_entity_poly.type
_entity_poly.pdbx_seq_one_letter_code
_entity_poly.pdbx_strand_id
1 'polypeptide(L)'
;VIFCGINPGSQSAQVGHHYAGPTNHFWTCLHESGLTSRKMIPREDALLPAEFNIGLTNLVARPTVEQSDLDRGELASGVPSLLRKIAQYAPRIVCFVGLGIADVVRIALTAVRASLTAKAAIGLQPYKAVHVDGTETLFYVVSSTSGRVVKYQKKNKVVQFTELHTLLNEVKRGTSDATSLVGISSSSWILERADKQEETAEGG
;
A
#
# COMPACT_ATOMS: atom_id res chain seq x y z
N VAL A 1 -6.09 -7.32 -4.03
CA VAL A 1 -4.85 -6.66 -3.53
C VAL A 1 -5.08 -5.17 -3.54
N ILE A 2 -4.57 -4.41 -2.57
CA ILE A 2 -4.51 -2.94 -2.67
C ILE A 2 -3.05 -2.51 -2.85
N PHE A 3 -2.75 -1.76 -3.90
CA PHE A 3 -1.45 -1.11 -4.07
C PHE A 3 -1.47 0.28 -3.44
N CYS A 4 -0.47 0.58 -2.62
CA CYS A 4 -0.28 1.88 -2.01
C CYS A 4 1.00 2.55 -2.55
N GLY A 5 0.84 3.61 -3.33
CA GLY A 5 1.92 4.51 -3.71
C GLY A 5 2.23 5.58 -2.63
N ILE A 6 3.23 6.42 -2.88
CA ILE A 6 3.54 7.56 -2.00
C ILE A 6 2.45 8.63 -2.16
N ASN A 7 2.40 9.21 -3.35
CA ASN A 7 1.53 10.30 -3.75
C ASN A 7 1.47 10.39 -5.29
N PRO A 8 0.52 11.15 -5.86
CA PRO A 8 0.50 11.38 -7.31
C PRO A 8 1.75 12.16 -7.76
N GLY A 9 2.52 11.61 -8.70
CA GLY A 9 3.55 12.39 -9.41
C GLY A 9 2.91 13.36 -10.42
N SER A 10 3.67 14.33 -10.94
CA SER A 10 3.15 15.39 -11.82
C SER A 10 2.23 14.89 -12.95
N GLN A 11 2.65 13.85 -13.69
CA GLN A 11 1.83 13.31 -14.78
C GLN A 11 0.52 12.70 -14.25
N SER A 12 0.59 11.89 -13.19
CA SER A 12 -0.58 11.27 -12.57
C SER A 12 -1.56 12.31 -12.05
N ALA A 13 -1.03 13.40 -11.46
CA ALA A 13 -1.83 14.52 -10.99
C ALA A 13 -2.52 15.27 -12.13
N GLN A 14 -1.79 15.53 -13.22
CA GLN A 14 -2.31 16.23 -14.39
C GLN A 14 -3.43 15.46 -15.09
N VAL A 15 -3.27 14.15 -15.27
CA VAL A 15 -4.26 13.34 -16.01
C VAL A 15 -5.31 12.70 -15.12
N GLY A 16 -5.17 12.78 -13.79
CA GLY A 16 -6.11 12.19 -12.84
C GLY A 16 -6.07 10.66 -12.76
N HIS A 17 -4.95 10.03 -13.14
CA HIS A 17 -4.83 8.56 -13.17
C HIS A 17 -3.56 8.06 -12.48
N HIS A 18 -3.65 6.90 -11.83
CA HIS A 18 -2.53 6.31 -11.10
C HIS A 18 -1.38 5.89 -12.04
N TYR A 19 -0.15 6.13 -11.58
CA TYR A 19 1.08 5.71 -12.26
C TYR A 19 1.16 6.09 -13.75
N ALA A 20 0.67 7.27 -14.13
CA ALA A 20 0.55 7.70 -15.53
C ALA A 20 1.86 8.15 -16.19
N GLY A 21 2.96 8.26 -15.44
CA GLY A 21 4.25 8.67 -15.98
C GLY A 21 4.77 7.70 -17.06
N PRO A 22 5.32 8.18 -18.18
CA PRO A 22 5.71 7.32 -19.32
C PRO A 22 6.83 6.33 -18.99
N THR A 23 7.67 6.67 -18.01
CA THR A 23 8.75 5.81 -17.51
C THR A 23 8.33 4.97 -16.30
N ASN A 24 7.06 5.05 -15.87
CA ASN A 24 6.59 4.27 -14.74
C ASN A 24 6.32 2.81 -15.17
N HIS A 25 6.92 1.87 -14.46
CA HIS A 25 6.83 0.45 -14.79
C HIS A 25 5.59 -0.24 -14.19
N PHE A 26 4.74 0.44 -13.42
CA PHE A 26 3.63 -0.19 -12.66
C PHE A 26 2.73 -1.05 -13.55
N TRP A 27 2.13 -0.45 -14.59
CA TRP A 27 1.21 -1.13 -15.50
C TRP A 27 1.87 -2.30 -16.25
N THR A 28 3.15 -2.16 -16.59
CA THR A 28 3.93 -3.24 -17.19
C THR A 28 4.20 -4.36 -16.19
N CYS A 29 4.59 -4.06 -14.95
CA CYS A 29 4.84 -5.06 -13.91
C CYS A 29 3.55 -5.79 -13.51
N LEU A 30 2.43 -5.07 -13.46
CA LEU A 30 1.12 -5.63 -13.15
C LEU A 30 0.71 -6.70 -14.17
N HIS A 31 0.92 -6.43 -15.46
CA HIS A 31 0.64 -7.39 -16.51
C HIS A 31 1.68 -8.51 -16.61
N GLU A 32 2.98 -8.18 -16.67
CA GLU A 32 4.06 -9.17 -16.86
C GLU A 32 4.17 -10.14 -15.67
N SER A 33 3.65 -9.80 -14.49
CA SER A 33 3.55 -10.72 -13.33
C SER A 33 2.34 -11.67 -13.37
N GLY A 34 1.38 -11.43 -14.27
CA GLY A 34 0.13 -12.18 -14.35
C GLY A 34 -0.95 -11.72 -13.37
N LEU A 35 -0.77 -10.61 -12.64
CA LEU A 35 -1.84 -10.02 -11.81
C LEU A 35 -3.01 -9.50 -12.65
N THR A 36 -2.77 -9.12 -13.90
CA THR A 36 -3.81 -8.83 -14.89
C THR A 36 -3.59 -9.65 -16.17
N SER A 37 -4.67 -10.14 -16.76
CA SER A 37 -4.65 -10.96 -17.98
C SER A 37 -4.22 -10.17 -19.23
N ARG A 38 -4.40 -8.85 -19.21
CA ARG A 38 -3.97 -7.91 -20.26
C ARG A 38 -3.23 -6.73 -19.66
N LYS A 39 -2.43 -6.05 -20.48
CA LYS A 39 -1.83 -4.78 -20.10
C LYS A 39 -2.87 -3.67 -20.12
N MET A 40 -3.20 -3.17 -18.93
CA MET A 40 -4.05 -2.00 -18.77
C MET A 40 -3.24 -0.71 -18.92
N ILE A 41 -3.93 0.38 -19.27
CA ILE A 41 -3.36 1.73 -19.31
C ILE A 41 -3.87 2.57 -18.12
N PRO A 42 -3.20 3.68 -17.76
CA PRO A 42 -3.61 4.52 -16.63
C PRO A 42 -5.09 4.91 -16.62
N ARG A 43 -5.67 5.21 -17.79
CA ARG A 43 -7.09 5.60 -17.92
C ARG A 43 -8.09 4.51 -17.53
N GLU A 44 -7.63 3.27 -17.40
CA GLU A 44 -8.45 2.11 -17.04
C GLU A 44 -8.32 1.77 -15.55
N ASP A 45 -7.65 2.59 -14.74
CA ASP A 45 -7.41 2.31 -13.32
C ASP A 45 -8.70 2.08 -12.51
N ALA A 46 -9.78 2.79 -12.84
CA ALA A 46 -11.10 2.59 -12.26
C ALA A 46 -11.72 1.21 -12.55
N LEU A 47 -11.26 0.49 -13.57
CA LEU A 47 -11.76 -0.84 -13.93
C LEU A 47 -11.09 -1.97 -13.12
N LEU A 48 -9.92 -1.70 -12.50
CA LEU A 48 -9.15 -2.70 -11.75
C LEU A 48 -9.93 -3.41 -10.63
N PRO A 49 -10.77 -2.73 -9.83
CA PRO A 49 -11.53 -3.41 -8.79
C PRO A 49 -12.51 -4.44 -9.36
N ALA A 50 -13.24 -4.07 -10.42
CA ALA A 50 -14.26 -4.91 -11.03
C ALA A 50 -13.66 -6.05 -11.86
N GLU A 51 -12.64 -5.78 -12.66
CA GLU A 51 -12.04 -6.79 -13.55
C GLU A 51 -11.07 -7.72 -12.81
N PHE A 52 -10.33 -7.23 -11.81
CA PHE A 52 -9.18 -7.94 -11.23
C PHE A 52 -9.15 -7.99 -9.71
N ASN A 53 -10.13 -7.41 -9.00
CA ASN A 53 -10.12 -7.27 -7.54
C ASN A 53 -8.83 -6.58 -7.02
N ILE A 54 -8.39 -5.57 -7.76
CA ILE A 54 -7.21 -4.75 -7.42
C ILE A 54 -7.66 -3.32 -7.13
N GLY A 55 -7.27 -2.79 -5.98
CA GLY A 55 -7.47 -1.38 -5.63
C GLY A 55 -6.16 -0.59 -5.67
N LEU A 56 -6.24 0.71 -5.94
CA LEU A 56 -5.11 1.63 -5.91
C LEU A 56 -5.38 2.75 -4.89
N THR A 57 -4.35 3.14 -4.15
CA THR A 57 -4.37 4.31 -3.26
C THR A 57 -2.98 4.91 -3.16
N ASN A 58 -2.87 6.09 -2.58
CA ASN A 58 -1.62 6.68 -2.13
C ASN A 58 -1.65 6.90 -0.61
N LEU A 59 -0.47 7.00 0.00
CA LEU A 59 -0.32 7.37 1.41
C LEU A 59 -0.69 8.85 1.62
N VAL A 60 -0.26 9.72 0.71
CA VAL A 60 -0.52 11.18 0.73
C VAL A 60 -1.25 11.59 -0.55
N ALA A 61 -2.22 12.49 -0.42
CA ALA A 61 -3.03 12.97 -1.55
C ALA A 61 -2.35 14.08 -2.35
N ARG A 62 -1.51 14.91 -1.71
CA ARG A 62 -0.87 16.08 -2.32
C ARG A 62 0.09 15.64 -3.45
N PRO A 63 -0.07 16.17 -4.68
CA PRO A 63 0.85 15.87 -5.75
C PRO A 63 2.19 16.58 -5.55
N THR A 64 3.29 15.92 -5.94
CA THR A 64 4.63 16.51 -5.95
C THR A 64 5.39 16.15 -7.22
N VAL A 65 6.40 16.96 -7.55
CA VAL A 65 7.29 16.68 -8.69
C VAL A 65 8.26 15.56 -8.32
N GLU A 66 8.90 15.69 -7.15
CA GLU A 66 9.74 14.67 -6.58
C GLU A 66 9.17 14.14 -5.26
N GLN A 67 9.43 12.85 -5.00
CA GLN A 67 8.99 12.22 -3.75
C GLN A 67 9.75 12.77 -2.54
N SER A 68 10.95 13.34 -2.74
CA SER A 68 11.73 14.04 -1.72
C SER A 68 11.08 15.33 -1.23
N ASP A 69 10.07 15.84 -1.95
CA ASP A 69 9.34 17.07 -1.58
C ASP A 69 8.30 16.82 -0.47
N LEU A 70 8.14 15.55 -0.04
CA LEU A 70 7.33 15.15 1.10
C LEU A 70 8.24 14.91 2.30
N ASP A 71 8.00 15.62 3.39
CA ASP A 71 8.69 15.34 4.64
C ASP A 71 8.11 14.12 5.36
N ARG A 72 8.83 13.65 6.39
CA ARG A 72 8.40 12.47 7.17
C ARG A 72 7.09 12.71 7.93
N GLY A 73 6.83 13.93 8.38
CA GLY A 73 5.61 14.30 9.10
C GLY A 73 4.39 14.23 8.20
N GLU A 74 4.50 14.71 6.96
CA GLU A 74 3.46 14.63 5.96
C GLU A 74 3.14 13.17 5.61
N LEU A 75 4.16 12.34 5.37
CA LEU A 75 3.98 10.91 5.14
C LEU A 75 3.31 10.22 6.34
N ALA A 76 3.76 10.53 7.56
CA ALA A 76 3.18 9.98 8.79
C ALA A 76 1.71 10.39 8.96
N SER A 77 1.35 11.63 8.60
CA SER A 77 -0.03 12.13 8.67
C SER A 77 -1.00 11.40 7.73
N GLY A 78 -0.48 10.80 6.66
CA GLY A 78 -1.25 9.97 5.74
C GLY A 78 -1.58 8.57 6.27
N VAL A 79 -0.80 8.06 7.22
CA VAL A 79 -0.93 6.68 7.73
C VAL A 79 -2.29 6.40 8.35
N PRO A 80 -2.85 7.25 9.23
CA PRO A 80 -4.18 7.00 9.80
C PRO A 80 -5.28 6.84 8.74
N SER A 81 -5.22 7.60 7.64
CA SER A 81 -6.19 7.44 6.56
C SER A 81 -6.00 6.14 5.81
N LEU A 82 -4.77 5.68 5.61
CA LEU A 82 -4.49 4.40 5.00
C LEU A 82 -4.97 3.24 5.88
N LEU A 83 -4.66 3.25 7.18
CA LEU A 83 -5.06 2.20 8.12
C LEU A 83 -6.59 2.07 8.22
N ARG A 84 -7.32 3.20 8.21
CA ARG A 84 -8.79 3.20 8.13
C ARG A 84 -9.31 2.50 6.88
N LYS A 85 -8.73 2.79 5.70
CA LYS A 85 -9.11 2.09 4.46
C LYS A 85 -8.81 0.58 4.56
N ILE A 86 -7.66 0.21 5.12
CA ILE A 86 -7.29 -1.21 5.28
C ILE A 86 -8.28 -1.93 6.20
N ALA A 87 -8.65 -1.33 7.32
CA ALA A 87 -9.62 -1.90 8.24
C ALA A 87 -11.04 -1.97 7.64
N GLN A 88 -11.43 -0.97 6.84
CA GLN A 88 -12.73 -0.94 6.17
C GLN A 88 -12.85 -1.97 5.04
N TYR A 89 -11.84 -2.06 4.17
CA TYR A 89 -11.91 -2.89 2.96
C TYR A 89 -11.32 -4.30 3.13
N ALA A 90 -10.64 -4.56 4.25
CA ALA A 90 -10.02 -5.85 4.60
C ALA A 90 -9.37 -6.59 3.41
N PRO A 91 -8.46 -5.96 2.64
CA PRO A 91 -7.87 -6.60 1.47
C PRO A 91 -6.98 -7.77 1.90
N ARG A 92 -6.95 -8.88 1.14
CA ARG A 92 -6.04 -10.00 1.44
C ARG A 92 -4.56 -9.57 1.54
N ILE A 93 -4.15 -8.63 0.70
CA ILE A 93 -2.78 -8.10 0.68
C ILE A 93 -2.81 -6.60 0.41
N VAL A 94 -2.04 -5.83 1.17
CA VAL A 94 -1.62 -4.46 0.87
C VAL A 94 -0.18 -4.50 0.37
N CYS A 95 0.04 -4.02 -0.85
CA CYS A 95 1.36 -3.94 -1.46
C CYS A 95 1.85 -2.48 -1.51
N PHE A 96 2.90 -2.17 -0.77
CA PHE A 96 3.56 -0.87 -0.82
C PHE A 96 4.47 -0.76 -2.02
N VAL A 97 4.29 0.27 -2.84
CA VAL A 97 5.10 0.53 -4.03
C VAL A 97 6.25 1.47 -3.68
N GLY A 98 7.18 0.95 -2.87
CA GLY A 98 8.35 1.66 -2.37
C GLY A 98 8.63 1.40 -0.88
N LEU A 99 9.90 1.11 -0.56
CA LEU A 99 10.37 0.81 0.81
C LEU A 99 10.09 1.94 1.81
N GLY A 100 10.26 3.20 1.39
CA GLY A 100 10.05 4.35 2.28
C GLY A 100 8.61 4.43 2.81
N ILE A 101 7.62 4.07 1.98
CA ILE A 101 6.20 4.02 2.40
C ILE A 101 6.01 2.97 3.49
N ALA A 102 6.54 1.77 3.22
CA ALA A 102 6.41 0.63 4.11
C ALA A 102 7.07 0.91 5.45
N ASP A 103 8.23 1.58 5.47
CA ASP A 103 8.90 1.98 6.70
C ASP A 103 8.12 3.03 7.49
N VAL A 104 7.52 4.03 6.83
CA VAL A 104 6.68 5.03 7.52
C VAL A 104 5.47 4.36 8.17
N VAL A 105 4.78 3.47 7.45
CA VAL A 105 3.63 2.73 7.99
C VAL A 105 4.07 1.80 9.13
N ARG A 106 5.19 1.08 8.97
CA ARG A 106 5.74 0.24 10.02
C ARG A 106 6.04 1.04 11.29
N ILE A 107 6.68 2.20 11.17
CA ILE A 107 6.99 3.06 12.32
C ILE A 107 5.70 3.48 13.03
N ALA A 108 4.67 3.90 12.29
CA ALA A 108 3.38 4.21 12.89
C ALA A 108 2.79 3.00 13.65
N LEU A 109 2.90 1.80 13.07
CA LEU A 109 2.44 0.56 13.71
C LEU A 109 3.23 0.19 14.98
N THR A 110 4.47 0.68 15.17
CA THR A 110 5.22 0.43 16.41
C THR A 110 4.59 1.07 17.64
N ALA A 111 3.79 2.14 17.47
CA ALA A 111 3.03 2.74 18.57
C ALA A 111 1.99 1.78 19.16
N VAL A 112 1.47 0.87 18.32
CA VAL A 112 0.50 -0.16 18.70
C VAL A 112 1.19 -1.49 19.02
N ARG A 113 2.31 -1.79 18.34
CA ARG A 113 3.03 -3.05 18.45
C ARG A 113 4.54 -2.82 18.45
N ALA A 114 5.09 -2.55 19.63
CA ALA A 114 6.51 -2.20 19.82
C ALA A 114 7.52 -3.26 19.29
N SER A 115 7.10 -4.52 19.11
CA SER A 115 7.95 -5.60 18.59
C SER A 115 8.31 -5.46 17.09
N LEU A 116 7.73 -4.51 16.36
CA LEU A 116 7.98 -4.30 14.92
C LEU A 116 9.26 -3.50 14.64
N THR A 117 10.40 -4.02 15.08
CA THR A 117 11.69 -3.31 15.07
C THR A 117 12.45 -3.38 13.74
N ALA A 118 12.26 -4.46 12.97
CA ALA A 118 12.96 -4.68 11.70
C ALA A 118 12.50 -3.68 10.62
N LYS A 119 13.44 -3.05 9.91
CA LYS A 119 13.11 -2.18 8.77
C LYS A 119 12.35 -2.94 7.68
N ALA A 120 11.52 -2.23 6.93
CA ALA A 120 10.84 -2.80 5.78
C ALA A 120 11.86 -3.30 4.75
N ALA A 121 11.56 -4.45 4.16
CA ALA A 121 12.34 -5.08 3.10
C ALA A 121 11.44 -5.42 1.91
N ILE A 122 12.02 -5.63 0.73
CA ILE A 122 11.25 -6.14 -0.42
C ILE A 122 10.70 -7.52 -0.07
N GLY A 123 9.43 -7.78 -0.37
CA GLY A 123 8.76 -9.04 -0.07
C GLY A 123 7.67 -8.94 1.00
N LEU A 124 7.27 -10.10 1.53
CA LEU A 124 6.32 -10.23 2.63
C LEU A 124 6.91 -9.64 3.92
N GLN A 125 6.13 -8.84 4.64
CA GLN A 125 6.55 -8.26 5.91
C GLN A 125 6.23 -9.20 7.07
N PRO A 126 6.99 -9.16 8.18
CA PRO A 126 6.85 -10.09 9.31
C PRO A 126 5.64 -9.78 10.21
N TYR A 127 4.62 -9.12 9.67
CA TYR A 127 3.42 -8.71 10.39
C TYR A 127 2.21 -8.66 9.46
N LYS A 128 1.03 -8.73 10.07
CA LYS A 128 -0.27 -8.75 9.40
C LYS A 128 -1.33 -7.99 10.18
N ALA A 129 -2.34 -7.49 9.49
CA ALA A 129 -3.56 -7.02 10.13
C ALA A 129 -4.45 -8.23 10.48
N VAL A 130 -5.04 -8.22 11.66
CA VAL A 130 -6.14 -9.12 12.04
C VAL A 130 -7.39 -8.25 12.20
N HIS A 131 -8.39 -8.50 11.38
CA HIS A 131 -9.63 -7.74 11.36
C HIS A 131 -10.64 -8.24 12.39
N VAL A 132 -11.66 -7.43 12.65
CA VAL A 132 -12.72 -7.72 13.64
C VAL A 132 -13.45 -9.03 13.30
N ASP A 133 -13.63 -9.32 12.01
CA ASP A 133 -14.24 -10.56 11.52
C ASP A 133 -13.27 -11.76 11.47
N GLY A 134 -12.05 -11.60 11.97
CA GLY A 134 -11.00 -12.62 11.99
C GLY A 134 -10.26 -12.78 10.66
N THR A 135 -10.63 -12.04 9.60
CA THR A 135 -9.87 -12.04 8.36
C THR A 135 -8.52 -11.35 8.52
N GLU A 136 -7.59 -11.67 7.63
CA GLU A 136 -6.21 -11.17 7.72
C GLU A 136 -5.81 -10.37 6.47
N THR A 137 -5.07 -9.29 6.69
CA THR A 137 -4.37 -8.56 5.61
C THR A 137 -2.86 -8.75 5.76
N LEU A 138 -2.22 -9.31 4.74
CA LEU A 138 -0.77 -9.36 4.67
C LEU A 138 -0.21 -8.04 4.12
N PHE A 139 0.98 -7.68 4.57
CA PHE A 139 1.73 -6.54 4.04
C PHE A 139 2.88 -7.02 3.17
N TYR A 140 2.97 -6.49 1.95
CA TYR A 140 4.00 -6.82 0.99
C TYR A 140 4.66 -5.53 0.47
N VAL A 141 5.93 -5.58 0.09
CA VAL A 141 6.65 -4.42 -0.43
C VAL A 141 7.33 -4.76 -1.74
N VAL A 142 7.07 -3.93 -2.75
CA VAL A 142 7.82 -3.90 -3.99
C VAL A 142 8.67 -2.64 -4.03
N SER A 143 9.69 -2.64 -4.88
CA SER A 143 10.46 -1.44 -5.15
C SER A 143 9.60 -0.40 -5.89
N SER A 144 9.97 0.88 -5.77
CA SER A 144 9.25 1.93 -6.48
C SER A 144 9.26 1.68 -7.99
N THR A 145 8.10 1.82 -8.62
CA THR A 145 7.90 1.59 -10.05
C THR A 145 8.37 2.75 -10.91
N SER A 146 8.73 3.89 -10.32
CA SER A 146 9.29 5.04 -11.06
C SER A 146 10.52 4.64 -11.87
N GLY A 147 10.60 5.10 -13.13
CA GLY A 147 11.77 4.93 -13.98
C GLY A 147 13.01 5.69 -13.49
N ARG A 148 12.84 6.65 -12.56
CA ARG A 148 13.96 7.37 -11.91
C ARG A 148 14.77 6.49 -10.96
N VAL A 149 14.20 5.38 -10.48
CA VAL A 149 14.88 4.47 -9.55
C VAL A 149 15.76 3.48 -10.31
N VAL A 150 17.08 3.66 -10.20
CA VAL A 150 18.08 2.86 -10.93
C VAL A 150 18.53 1.58 -10.21
N LYS A 151 18.35 1.50 -8.88
CA LYS A 151 18.74 0.32 -8.07
C LYS A 151 18.01 -0.96 -8.51
N TYR A 152 16.76 -0.82 -8.96
CA TYR A 152 15.93 -1.93 -9.43
C TYR A 152 15.50 -1.67 -10.87
N GLN A 153 15.98 -2.50 -11.79
CA GLN A 153 15.60 -2.44 -13.20
C GLN A 153 14.21 -3.05 -13.41
N LYS A 154 13.56 -2.80 -14.55
CA LYS A 154 12.21 -3.33 -14.87
C LYS A 154 12.08 -4.82 -14.54
N LYS A 155 13.04 -5.63 -14.98
CA LYS A 155 13.07 -7.09 -14.73
C LYS A 155 13.01 -7.44 -13.24
N ASN A 156 13.70 -6.68 -12.38
CA ASN A 156 13.66 -6.91 -10.94
C ASN A 156 12.29 -6.58 -10.36
N LYS A 157 11.66 -5.50 -10.85
CA LYS A 157 10.32 -5.09 -10.41
C LYS A 157 9.27 -6.11 -10.81
N VAL A 158 9.37 -6.68 -12.02
CA VAL A 158 8.49 -7.76 -12.50
C VAL A 158 8.60 -8.97 -11.58
N VAL A 159 9.81 -9.41 -11.24
CA VAL A 159 10.02 -10.54 -10.30
C VAL A 159 9.31 -10.29 -8.97
N GLN A 160 9.42 -9.10 -8.40
CA GLN A 160 8.76 -8.75 -7.13
C GLN A 160 7.22 -8.79 -7.24
N PHE A 161 6.66 -8.38 -8.37
CA PHE A 161 5.22 -8.50 -8.62
C PHE A 161 4.79 -9.95 -8.87
N THR A 162 5.63 -10.77 -9.52
CA THR A 162 5.39 -12.20 -9.71
C THR A 162 5.36 -12.93 -8.37
N GLU A 163 6.29 -12.62 -7.46
CA GLU A 163 6.29 -13.16 -6.09
C GLU A 163 5.04 -12.75 -5.31
N LEU A 164 4.60 -11.48 -5.45
CA LEU A 164 3.30 -11.03 -4.92
C LEU A 164 2.13 -11.83 -5.50
N HIS A 165 2.14 -12.12 -6.80
CA HIS A 165 1.09 -12.92 -7.44
C HIS A 165 1.08 -14.37 -6.91
N THR A 166 2.26 -14.99 -6.74
CA THR A 166 2.42 -16.30 -6.11
C THR A 166 1.82 -16.31 -4.71
N LEU A 167 2.20 -15.35 -3.86
CA LEU A 167 1.66 -15.19 -2.50
C LEU A 167 0.14 -15.03 -2.52
N LEU A 168 -0.41 -14.20 -3.41
CA LEU A 168 -1.87 -14.03 -3.54
C LEU A 168 -2.57 -15.35 -3.84
N ASN A 169 -1.99 -16.18 -4.70
CA ASN A 169 -2.56 -17.48 -5.06
C ASN A 169 -2.46 -18.49 -3.91
N GLU A 170 -1.39 -18.44 -3.10
CA GLU A 170 -1.29 -19.22 -1.87
C GLU A 170 -2.35 -18.82 -0.84
N VAL A 171 -2.55 -17.53 -0.61
CA VAL A 171 -3.59 -17.00 0.27
C VAL A 171 -4.99 -17.39 -0.23
N LYS A 172 -5.22 -17.38 -1.55
CA LYS A 172 -6.50 -17.84 -2.15
C LYS A 172 -6.76 -19.32 -1.94
N ARG A 173 -5.72 -20.16 -1.99
CA ARG A 173 -5.82 -21.61 -1.75
C ARG A 173 -5.80 -21.99 -0.26
N GLY A 174 -5.54 -21.04 0.64
CA GLY A 174 -5.37 -21.31 2.07
C GLY A 174 -4.06 -22.03 2.40
N THR A 175 -3.06 -21.94 1.53
CA THR A 175 -1.76 -22.64 1.69
C THR A 175 -0.65 -21.73 2.21
N SER A 176 -0.93 -20.45 2.48
CA SER A 176 0.05 -19.51 3.01
C SER A 176 0.30 -19.76 4.50
N ASP A 177 1.55 -20.01 4.90
CA ASP A 177 1.94 -20.06 6.31
C ASP A 177 2.15 -18.64 6.88
N ALA A 178 1.03 -17.97 7.13
CA ALA A 178 1.01 -16.65 7.77
C ALA A 178 0.96 -16.73 9.31
N THR A 179 1.06 -17.93 9.90
CA THR A 179 0.86 -18.14 11.35
C THR A 179 1.99 -17.56 12.19
N SER A 180 3.21 -17.55 11.64
CA SER A 180 4.41 -16.98 12.26
C SER A 180 4.46 -15.44 12.22
N LEU A 181 3.59 -14.78 11.46
CA LEU A 181 3.57 -13.33 11.32
C LEU A 181 2.96 -12.66 12.56
N VAL A 182 3.53 -11.54 12.97
CA VAL A 182 3.02 -10.75 14.10
C VAL A 182 1.65 -10.16 13.74
N GLY A 183 0.59 -10.62 14.41
CA GLY A 183 -0.75 -10.06 14.27
C GLY A 183 -0.89 -8.69 14.95
N ILE A 184 -1.53 -7.75 14.25
CA ILE A 184 -1.89 -6.43 14.74
C ILE A 184 -3.40 -6.27 14.58
N SER A 185 -4.13 -6.05 15.67
CA SER A 185 -5.58 -5.87 15.60
C SER A 185 -5.93 -4.58 14.85
N SER A 186 -6.71 -4.66 13.78
CA SER A 186 -7.11 -3.47 13.01
C SER A 186 -8.06 -2.54 13.79
N SER A 187 -8.76 -3.07 14.81
CA SER A 187 -9.60 -2.27 15.71
C SER A 187 -8.81 -1.21 16.48
N SER A 188 -7.54 -1.48 16.78
CA SER A 188 -6.65 -0.52 17.46
C SER A 188 -6.31 0.72 16.61
N TRP A 189 -6.56 0.68 15.30
CA TRP A 189 -6.26 1.79 14.39
C TRP A 189 -7.41 2.79 14.25
N ILE A 190 -8.62 2.39 14.66
CA ILE A 190 -9.85 3.16 14.48
C ILE A 190 -10.15 4.04 15.70
N LEU A 191 -9.57 3.72 16.87
CA LEU A 191 -10.01 4.26 18.16
C LEU A 191 -9.49 5.66 18.55
N GLU A 192 -8.69 6.34 17.71
CA GLU A 192 -8.06 7.61 18.14
C GLU A 192 -8.78 8.92 17.74
N ARG A 193 -10.04 8.91 17.26
CA ARG A 193 -10.74 10.17 16.91
C ARG A 193 -12.24 10.25 17.21
N ALA A 194 -12.77 9.51 18.17
CA ALA A 194 -14.15 9.78 18.63
C ALA A 194 -14.23 10.96 19.63
N ASP A 195 -13.16 11.27 20.38
CA ASP A 195 -13.25 12.20 21.53
C ASP A 195 -12.68 13.61 21.32
N LYS A 196 -12.56 14.11 20.07
CA LYS A 196 -12.05 15.49 19.83
C LYS A 196 -12.89 16.35 18.89
N GLN A 197 -14.18 16.08 18.76
CA GLN A 197 -15.08 16.93 17.97
C GLN A 197 -16.32 17.46 18.71
N GLU A 198 -16.46 17.24 20.02
CA GLU A 198 -17.60 17.80 20.80
C GLU A 198 -17.25 18.98 21.72
N GLU A 199 -15.98 19.38 21.85
CA GLU A 199 -15.58 20.42 22.83
C GLU A 199 -15.32 21.82 22.23
N THR A 200 -15.78 22.11 21.01
CA THR A 200 -15.65 23.45 20.39
C THR A 200 -16.97 24.05 19.91
N ALA A 201 -18.11 23.53 20.36
CA ALA A 201 -19.43 24.06 20.02
C ALA A 201 -20.23 24.57 21.24
N GLU A 202 -19.56 24.99 22.33
CA GLU A 202 -20.17 25.82 23.38
C GLU A 202 -19.12 26.77 23.96
N GLY A 203 -18.97 27.96 23.39
CA GLY A 203 -18.06 28.98 23.93
C GLY A 203 -17.57 29.97 22.88
N GLY A 204 -18.44 30.88 22.43
CA GLY A 204 -18.11 31.99 21.54
C GLY A 204 -19.35 32.73 21.07
#